data_AF-A0AAN8V074-F1
#
_entry.id   AF-A0AAN8V074-F1
#
_cell.length_a   1.000
_cell.length_b   1.000
_cell.length_c   1.000
_cell.angle_alpha   90.00
_cell.angle_beta   90.00
_cell.angle_gamma   90.00
#
_symmetry.space_group_name_H-M   'P 1'
#
loop_
_entity.id
_entity.type
_entity.pdbx_description
1 polymer ?
#
loop_
_entity_poly.entity_id
_entity_poly.type
_entity_poly.pdbx_seq_one_letter_code
_entity_poly.pdbx_strand_id
1 'polypeptide(L)'
;MALQLVSSAAFLCSPVSQSQIKQLLLVNCNYYSPRRLRLRLDKSRRRRASIVGLGKESSTLAIKCKALGETSSFEQDEPAVYQGVYGPWSVEPSDVREVLLYRSGLVTAAASFVVAASSAFLPDGAASSASSLTHLVDSNLDILYVLGSAGLGLSLLLIHIYVAQIKRTLRAFWALGVIGSLATYVTLAHPSGDSLVHYVLRNPTSIWFVGPLFAALTGLVFKEGLCYGKLEAGVLTFIIPLLLLGHLTGLMDEGVKLSLLGSWMALFIIFAARKFTQPIKDDIGDKSVFIFNALPENEKKALIEKLEQQKLGNEIN
;
A
#
# COMPACT_ATOMS: atom_id res chain seq x y z
N MET A 1 15.95 -25.12 -6.78
CA MET A 1 15.29 -25.32 -5.46
C MET A 1 14.53 -24.09 -4.97
N ALA A 2 15.03 -22.85 -5.16
CA ALA A 2 14.31 -21.62 -4.80
C ALA A 2 13.02 -21.37 -5.61
N LEU A 3 12.99 -21.70 -6.91
CA LEU A 3 11.79 -21.57 -7.75
C LEU A 3 10.64 -22.52 -7.36
N GLN A 4 10.94 -23.68 -6.77
CA GLN A 4 9.90 -24.58 -6.25
C GLN A 4 9.29 -24.02 -4.97
N LEU A 5 10.04 -23.30 -4.13
CA LEU A 5 9.49 -22.64 -2.94
C LEU A 5 8.56 -21.46 -3.29
N VAL A 6 8.89 -20.67 -4.33
CA VAL A 6 8.02 -19.57 -4.79
C VAL A 6 6.74 -20.10 -5.46
N SER A 7 6.84 -21.18 -6.24
CA SER A 7 5.68 -21.81 -6.88
C SER A 7 4.80 -22.57 -5.88
N SER A 8 5.40 -23.20 -4.86
CA SER A 8 4.65 -23.87 -3.77
C SER A 8 4.01 -22.88 -2.80
N ALA A 9 4.58 -21.69 -2.59
CA ALA A 9 3.94 -20.64 -1.78
C ALA A 9 2.68 -20.07 -2.47
N ALA A 10 2.66 -20.03 -3.81
CA ALA A 10 1.47 -19.64 -4.58
C ALA A 10 0.35 -20.70 -4.56
N PHE A 11 0.69 -21.98 -4.36
CA PHE A 11 -0.28 -23.08 -4.34
C PHE A 11 -0.78 -23.48 -2.94
N LEU A 12 -0.09 -23.09 -1.86
CA LEU A 12 -0.51 -23.37 -0.48
C LEU A 12 -1.45 -22.32 0.12
N CYS A 13 -1.78 -21.26 -0.63
CA CYS A 13 -2.81 -20.31 -0.21
C CYS A 13 -4.21 -20.87 -0.59
N SER A 14 -4.74 -21.72 0.28
CA SER A 14 -6.16 -22.13 0.29
C SER A 14 -7.09 -20.90 0.25
N PRO A 15 -8.35 -21.07 -0.19
CA PRO A 15 -9.07 -20.06 -0.94
C PRO A 15 -9.25 -18.79 -0.13
N VAL A 16 -8.65 -17.71 -0.61
CA VAL A 16 -9.00 -16.34 -0.21
C VAL A 16 -10.53 -16.25 -0.26
N SER A 17 -11.14 -15.98 0.90
CA SER A 17 -12.58 -15.84 1.03
C SER A 17 -13.11 -14.92 -0.05
N GLN A 18 -14.02 -15.44 -0.88
CA GLN A 18 -14.71 -14.74 -1.98
C GLN A 18 -15.27 -13.37 -1.55
N SER A 19 -15.50 -13.13 -0.25
CA SER A 19 -15.94 -11.84 0.27
C SER A 19 -14.85 -10.75 0.16
N GLN A 20 -13.58 -11.08 0.35
CA GLN A 20 -12.46 -10.12 0.32
C GLN A 20 -12.09 -9.71 -1.11
N ILE A 21 -12.11 -10.67 -2.06
CA ILE A 21 -11.92 -10.38 -3.49
C ILE A 21 -13.08 -9.55 -4.04
N LYS A 22 -14.33 -9.83 -3.61
CA LYS A 22 -15.49 -8.99 -3.95
C LYS A 22 -15.35 -7.58 -3.41
N GLN A 23 -14.83 -7.37 -2.19
CA GLN A 23 -14.57 -6.02 -1.68
C GLN A 23 -13.48 -5.30 -2.46
N LEU A 24 -12.38 -5.98 -2.83
CA LEU A 24 -11.31 -5.39 -3.64
C LEU A 24 -11.78 -4.99 -5.04
N LEU A 25 -12.61 -5.82 -5.69
CA LEU A 25 -13.18 -5.54 -7.01
C LEU A 25 -14.25 -4.44 -6.99
N LEU A 26 -15.05 -4.35 -5.91
CA LEU A 26 -16.07 -3.31 -5.77
C LEU A 26 -15.49 -1.90 -5.56
N VAL A 27 -14.30 -1.78 -4.96
CA VAL A 27 -13.62 -0.47 -4.84
C VAL A 27 -13.19 0.06 -6.21
N ASN A 28 -12.82 -0.82 -7.16
CA ASN A 28 -12.36 -0.40 -8.48
C ASN A 28 -13.50 0.06 -9.43
N CYS A 29 -14.74 -0.38 -9.19
CA CYS A 29 -15.90 -0.01 -10.03
C CYS A 29 -16.63 1.28 -9.60
N ASN A 30 -16.34 1.85 -8.42
CA ASN A 30 -17.05 3.02 -7.91
C ASN A 30 -16.32 4.36 -8.14
N TYR A 31 -15.26 4.35 -8.96
CA TYR A 31 -14.38 5.52 -9.17
C TYR A 31 -14.83 6.48 -10.30
N TYR A 32 -15.98 6.26 -10.95
CA TYR A 32 -16.49 7.21 -11.94
C TYR A 32 -17.94 7.61 -11.68
N SER A 33 -18.13 8.69 -10.91
CA SER A 33 -19.37 9.48 -10.97
C SER A 33 -19.02 10.92 -11.36
N PRO A 34 -19.32 11.36 -12.58
CA PRO A 34 -19.10 12.75 -12.96
C PRO A 34 -20.09 13.64 -12.21
N ARG A 35 -19.55 14.55 -11.38
CA ARG A 35 -20.30 15.64 -10.74
C ARG A 35 -21.04 16.45 -11.82
N ARG A 36 -22.37 16.32 -11.87
CA ARG A 36 -23.23 17.24 -12.63
C ARG A 36 -23.15 18.63 -11.99
N LEU A 37 -22.43 19.55 -12.66
CA LEU A 37 -22.65 20.98 -12.49
C LEU A 37 -24.11 21.30 -12.86
N ARG A 38 -24.91 21.69 -11.87
CA ARG A 38 -26.18 22.39 -12.11
C ARG A 38 -25.87 23.83 -12.52
N LEU A 39 -25.67 24.06 -13.81
CA LEU A 39 -25.87 25.38 -14.37
C LEU A 39 -27.37 25.57 -14.61
N ARG A 40 -28.00 26.36 -13.72
CA ARG A 40 -29.27 27.04 -14.03
C ARG A 40 -28.98 28.00 -15.17
N LEU A 41 -29.57 27.75 -16.33
CA LEU A 41 -29.70 28.78 -17.36
C LEU A 41 -31.12 28.76 -17.91
N ASP A 42 -31.57 29.99 -18.11
CA ASP A 42 -32.92 30.48 -18.08
C ASP A 42 -33.69 30.17 -19.37
N LYS A 43 -35.01 30.16 -19.24
CA LYS A 43 -36.00 29.77 -20.22
C LYS A 43 -36.31 30.98 -21.12
N SER A 44 -35.83 30.99 -22.37
CA SER A 44 -36.32 31.95 -23.37
C SER A 44 -36.41 31.38 -24.79
N ARG A 45 -37.65 31.01 -25.16
CA ARG A 45 -38.38 31.45 -26.36
C ARG A 45 -37.59 31.65 -27.67
N ARG A 46 -37.75 30.74 -28.65
CA ARG A 46 -38.08 31.09 -30.06
C ARG A 46 -38.38 29.86 -30.94
N ARG A 47 -39.14 30.14 -31.99
CA ARG A 47 -39.84 29.24 -32.92
C ARG A 47 -38.96 28.80 -34.09
N ARG A 48 -39.41 27.71 -34.72
CA ARG A 48 -39.61 27.48 -36.19
C ARG A 48 -38.57 26.62 -36.95
N ALA A 49 -39.14 25.54 -37.51
CA ALA A 49 -38.95 24.96 -38.85
C ALA A 49 -37.66 24.21 -39.25
N SER A 50 -37.89 22.91 -39.54
CA SER A 50 -37.55 22.15 -40.76
C SER A 50 -36.12 22.17 -41.31
N ILE A 51 -35.52 20.99 -41.47
CA ILE A 51 -35.16 20.38 -42.77
C ILE A 51 -34.45 19.02 -42.55
N VAL A 52 -35.02 18.00 -43.18
CA VAL A 52 -34.45 16.81 -43.87
C VAL A 52 -32.99 16.40 -43.57
N GLY A 53 -32.77 15.11 -43.31
CA GLY A 53 -31.51 14.47 -43.72
C GLY A 53 -31.11 13.19 -42.99
N LEU A 54 -31.24 12.07 -43.72
CA LEU A 54 -30.46 10.82 -43.64
C LEU A 54 -30.51 9.97 -42.36
N GLY A 55 -31.05 8.77 -42.55
CA GLY A 55 -30.98 7.69 -41.58
C GLY A 55 -29.61 7.04 -41.44
N LYS A 56 -29.45 6.35 -40.32
CA LYS A 56 -28.91 4.99 -40.27
C LYS A 56 -29.32 4.36 -38.95
N GLU A 57 -29.95 3.19 -39.03
CA GLU A 57 -30.15 2.30 -37.90
C GLU A 57 -28.82 2.02 -37.19
N SER A 58 -28.83 2.11 -35.87
CA SER A 58 -27.89 1.36 -35.05
C SER A 58 -28.65 0.84 -33.83
N SER A 59 -28.82 -0.47 -33.81
CA SER A 59 -29.50 -1.25 -32.78
C SER A 59 -28.79 -1.08 -31.43
N THR A 60 -29.38 -0.32 -30.51
CA THR A 60 -28.98 -0.37 -29.10
C THR A 60 -29.62 -1.60 -28.45
N LEU A 61 -28.79 -2.61 -28.21
CA LEU A 61 -29.09 -3.80 -27.44
C LEU A 61 -29.41 -3.38 -25.99
N ALA A 62 -30.70 -3.27 -25.67
CA ALA A 62 -31.17 -2.93 -24.34
C ALA A 62 -30.97 -4.14 -23.41
N ILE A 63 -29.86 -4.16 -22.67
CA ILE A 63 -29.65 -5.12 -21.58
C ILE A 63 -30.57 -4.72 -20.43
N LYS A 64 -31.74 -5.33 -20.40
CA LYS A 64 -32.71 -5.23 -19.31
C LYS A 64 -32.24 -6.11 -18.16
N CYS A 65 -31.36 -5.58 -17.30
CA CYS A 65 -31.04 -6.23 -16.02
C CYS A 65 -32.27 -6.13 -15.10
N LYS A 66 -33.07 -7.21 -15.12
CA LYS A 66 -34.11 -7.48 -14.13
C LYS A 66 -33.41 -7.96 -12.85
N ALA A 67 -33.14 -7.04 -11.93
CA ALA A 67 -32.71 -7.42 -10.59
C ALA A 67 -33.89 -8.14 -9.92
N LEU A 68 -33.79 -9.47 -9.80
CA LEU A 68 -34.63 -10.23 -8.89
C LEU A 68 -34.30 -9.75 -7.48
N GLY A 69 -35.30 -9.17 -6.83
CA GLY A 69 -35.25 -8.86 -5.42
C GLY A 69 -35.15 -10.16 -4.63
N GLU A 70 -33.97 -10.41 -4.09
CA GLU A 70 -33.86 -11.10 -2.82
C GLU A 70 -33.71 -10.02 -1.76
N THR A 71 -34.82 -9.75 -1.08
CA THR A 71 -34.84 -9.16 0.25
C THR A 71 -34.07 -10.09 1.18
N SER A 72 -32.75 -10.04 1.12
CA SER A 72 -31.91 -10.37 2.25
C SER A 72 -32.12 -9.24 3.24
N SER A 73 -32.74 -9.58 4.37
CA SER A 73 -32.69 -8.80 5.59
C SER A 73 -31.23 -8.39 5.83
N PHE A 74 -30.92 -7.14 5.53
CA PHE A 74 -29.76 -6.47 6.09
C PHE A 74 -30.01 -6.44 7.59
N GLU A 75 -29.51 -7.45 8.31
CA GLU A 75 -29.10 -7.24 9.68
C GLU A 75 -28.15 -6.04 9.64
N GLN A 76 -28.62 -4.90 10.15
CA GLN A 76 -27.72 -3.81 10.48
C GLN A 76 -26.84 -4.36 11.61
N ASP A 77 -25.70 -4.91 11.21
CA ASP A 77 -24.62 -5.29 12.11
C ASP A 77 -24.24 -4.00 12.87
N GLU A 78 -24.72 -3.87 14.11
CA GLU A 78 -24.31 -2.79 15.01
C GLU A 78 -22.78 -2.80 15.06
N PRO A 79 -22.10 -1.68 14.79
CA PRO A 79 -20.66 -1.68 14.64
C PRO A 79 -20.02 -2.14 15.95
N ALA A 80 -19.22 -3.21 15.89
CA ALA A 80 -18.55 -3.78 17.05
C ALA A 80 -17.83 -2.68 17.84
N VAL A 81 -18.22 -2.52 19.10
CA VAL A 81 -17.66 -1.51 20.01
C VAL A 81 -16.47 -2.12 20.73
N TYR A 82 -15.31 -1.51 20.56
CA TYR A 82 -14.06 -1.88 21.20
C TYR A 82 -13.81 -0.98 22.40
N GLN A 83 -13.28 -1.54 23.48
CA GLN A 83 -12.87 -0.76 24.63
C GLN A 83 -11.42 -0.28 24.46
N GLY A 84 -11.25 1.03 24.30
CA GLY A 84 -9.94 1.69 24.24
C GLY A 84 -9.47 2.22 25.59
N VAL A 85 -8.23 2.71 25.63
CA VAL A 85 -7.60 3.29 26.83
C VAL A 85 -8.38 4.49 27.36
N TYR A 86 -8.89 5.35 26.46
CA TYR A 86 -9.61 6.57 26.82
C TYR A 86 -11.13 6.48 26.64
N GLY A 87 -11.66 5.29 26.34
CA GLY A 87 -13.10 5.06 26.17
C GLY A 87 -13.44 4.12 25.02
N PRO A 88 -14.74 3.82 24.84
CA PRO A 88 -15.21 2.97 23.76
C PRO A 88 -15.03 3.64 22.40
N TRP A 89 -14.70 2.86 21.39
CA TRP A 89 -14.60 3.29 20.00
C TRP A 89 -15.09 2.19 19.07
N SER A 90 -15.53 2.55 17.87
CA SER A 90 -15.97 1.59 16.84
C SER A 90 -15.20 1.84 15.56
N VAL A 91 -15.25 0.86 14.65
CA VAL A 91 -14.61 0.95 13.33
C VAL A 91 -15.64 1.47 12.32
N GLU A 92 -15.37 2.62 11.73
CA GLU A 92 -16.24 3.23 10.73
C GLU A 92 -15.92 2.70 9.31
N PRO A 93 -16.89 2.76 8.38
CA PRO A 93 -16.66 2.34 6.99
C PRO A 93 -15.54 3.12 6.27
N SER A 94 -15.23 4.35 6.69
CA SER A 94 -14.07 5.11 6.20
C SER A 94 -12.75 4.42 6.58
N ASP A 95 -12.64 3.98 7.83
CA ASP A 95 -11.43 3.39 8.39
C ASP A 95 -11.14 2.04 7.71
N VAL A 96 -12.19 1.27 7.41
CA VAL A 96 -12.09 0.06 6.58
C VAL A 96 -11.49 0.37 5.21
N ARG A 97 -11.95 1.43 4.53
CA ARG A 97 -11.44 1.81 3.20
C ARG A 97 -9.98 2.24 3.28
N GLU A 98 -9.62 3.02 4.29
CA GLU A 98 -8.23 3.45 4.50
C GLU A 98 -7.29 2.27 4.74
N VAL A 99 -7.70 1.30 5.57
CA VAL A 99 -6.93 0.08 5.81
C VAL A 99 -6.80 -0.76 4.55
N LEU A 100 -7.88 -0.94 3.78
CA LEU A 100 -7.82 -1.69 2.53
C LEU A 100 -6.88 -1.05 1.51
N LEU A 101 -6.92 0.27 1.36
CA LEU A 101 -6.01 1.02 0.48
C LEU A 101 -4.56 1.01 1.00
N TYR A 102 -4.36 1.05 2.32
CA TYR A 102 -3.05 0.87 2.94
C TYR A 102 -2.46 -0.51 2.59
N ARG A 103 -3.25 -1.57 2.75
CA ARG A 103 -2.84 -2.96 2.43
C ARG A 103 -2.59 -3.14 0.93
N SER A 104 -3.42 -2.57 0.07
CA SER A 104 -3.22 -2.66 -1.39
C SER A 104 -1.93 -1.97 -1.81
N GLY A 105 -1.64 -0.77 -1.29
CA GLY A 105 -0.36 -0.08 -1.54
C GLY A 105 0.85 -0.92 -1.14
N LEU A 106 0.76 -1.64 -0.01
CA LEU A 106 1.85 -2.46 0.51
C LEU A 106 2.08 -3.68 -0.38
N VAL A 107 0.99 -4.31 -0.82
CA VAL A 107 1.04 -5.45 -1.75
C VAL A 107 1.60 -5.03 -3.10
N THR A 108 1.20 -3.86 -3.61
CA THR A 108 1.79 -3.30 -4.84
C THR A 108 3.28 -3.06 -4.67
N ALA A 109 3.71 -2.47 -3.55
CA ALA A 109 5.13 -2.26 -3.26
C ALA A 109 5.92 -3.57 -3.23
N ALA A 110 5.40 -4.59 -2.53
CA ALA A 110 6.03 -5.90 -2.43
C ALA A 110 6.09 -6.61 -3.79
N ALA A 111 4.98 -6.62 -4.54
CA ALA A 111 4.91 -7.28 -5.83
C ALA A 111 5.86 -6.63 -6.84
N SER A 112 5.84 -5.30 -6.97
CA SER A 112 6.74 -4.59 -7.87
C SER A 112 8.21 -4.81 -7.51
N PHE A 113 8.54 -4.78 -6.22
CA PHE A 113 9.90 -5.07 -5.76
C PHE A 113 10.35 -6.50 -6.08
N VAL A 114 9.52 -7.50 -5.80
CA VAL A 114 9.85 -8.91 -6.05
C VAL A 114 10.02 -9.17 -7.55
N VAL A 115 9.16 -8.61 -8.39
CA VAL A 115 9.27 -8.74 -9.85
C VAL A 115 10.57 -8.09 -10.32
N ALA A 116 10.88 -6.87 -9.88
CA ALA A 116 12.13 -6.20 -10.26
C ALA A 116 13.37 -6.96 -9.76
N ALA A 117 13.39 -7.40 -8.50
CA ALA A 117 14.52 -8.11 -7.90
C ALA A 117 14.71 -9.53 -8.48
N SER A 118 13.68 -10.11 -9.09
CA SER A 118 13.78 -11.44 -9.70
C SER A 118 14.77 -11.51 -10.86
N SER A 119 15.02 -10.40 -11.57
CA SER A 119 16.01 -10.36 -12.65
C SER A 119 17.43 -10.65 -12.15
N ALA A 120 17.73 -10.34 -10.88
CA ALA A 120 19.03 -10.65 -10.27
C ALA A 120 19.30 -12.16 -10.07
N PHE A 121 18.26 -13.00 -10.13
CA PHE A 121 18.36 -14.45 -9.88
C PHE A 121 18.19 -15.30 -11.15
N LEU A 122 17.90 -14.68 -12.30
CA LEU A 122 17.67 -15.38 -13.55
C LEU A 122 18.94 -15.34 -14.41
N PRO A 123 19.56 -16.49 -14.73
CA PRO A 123 20.75 -16.51 -15.58
C PRO A 123 20.37 -16.31 -17.06
N ASP A 124 21.24 -15.62 -17.80
CA ASP A 124 21.12 -15.28 -19.24
C ASP A 124 20.93 -16.48 -20.20
N GLY A 125 20.99 -17.72 -19.70
CA GLY A 125 20.88 -18.96 -20.48
C GLY A 125 19.72 -19.89 -20.10
N ALA A 126 18.82 -19.50 -19.20
CA ALA A 126 17.67 -20.33 -18.83
C ALA A 126 16.55 -20.28 -19.89
N ALA A 127 15.87 -21.42 -20.09
CA ALA A 127 14.74 -21.71 -20.99
C ALA A 127 14.09 -20.50 -21.72
N SER A 128 13.82 -20.63 -23.03
CA SER A 128 13.29 -19.58 -23.93
C SER A 128 12.07 -18.78 -23.42
N SER A 129 11.26 -19.35 -22.52
CA SER A 129 10.17 -18.64 -21.83
C SER A 129 10.64 -17.72 -20.70
N ALA A 130 11.67 -18.12 -19.95
CA ALA A 130 12.28 -17.33 -18.88
C ALA A 130 13.13 -16.17 -19.43
N SER A 131 13.83 -16.36 -20.55
CA SER A 131 14.58 -15.29 -21.22
C SER A 131 13.66 -14.15 -21.70
N SER A 132 12.47 -14.49 -22.20
CA SER A 132 11.48 -13.50 -22.64
C SER A 132 10.94 -12.67 -21.47
N LEU A 133 10.65 -13.32 -20.33
CA LEU A 133 10.18 -12.64 -19.12
C LEU A 133 11.28 -11.76 -18.52
N THR A 134 12.53 -12.22 -18.50
CA THR A 134 13.67 -11.45 -18.00
C THR A 134 13.85 -10.16 -18.80
N HIS A 135 13.83 -10.26 -20.14
CA HIS A 135 13.92 -9.10 -21.01
C HIS A 135 12.75 -8.10 -20.80
N LEU A 136 11.53 -8.61 -20.58
CA LEU A 136 10.38 -7.75 -20.25
C LEU A 136 10.55 -7.06 -18.90
N VAL A 137 11.05 -7.75 -17.87
CA VAL A 137 11.31 -7.15 -16.56
C VAL A 137 12.39 -6.09 -16.67
N ASP A 138 13.52 -6.39 -17.30
CA ASP A 138 14.65 -5.48 -17.46
C ASP A 138 14.25 -4.21 -18.23
N SER A 139 13.45 -4.37 -19.29
CA SER A 139 12.91 -3.25 -20.07
C SER A 139 11.94 -2.36 -19.28
N ASN A 140 11.36 -2.85 -18.18
CA ASN A 140 10.32 -2.16 -17.42
C ASN A 140 10.73 -1.90 -15.95
N LEU A 141 12.03 -1.98 -15.61
CA LEU A 141 12.52 -1.80 -14.24
C LEU A 141 12.13 -0.44 -13.65
N ASP A 142 12.23 0.63 -14.43
CA ASP A 142 11.88 1.98 -13.94
C ASP A 142 10.38 2.10 -13.64
N ILE A 143 9.53 1.46 -14.44
CA ILE A 143 8.08 1.43 -14.19
C ILE A 143 7.78 0.64 -12.92
N LEU A 144 8.42 -0.52 -12.72
CA LEU A 144 8.28 -1.31 -11.51
C LEU A 144 8.77 -0.53 -10.28
N TYR A 145 9.88 0.19 -10.40
CA TYR A 145 10.40 1.06 -9.34
C TYR A 145 9.40 2.16 -8.98
N VAL A 146 8.84 2.85 -9.97
CA VAL A 146 7.83 3.90 -9.78
C VAL A 146 6.56 3.33 -9.15
N LEU A 147 6.05 2.20 -9.65
CA LEU A 147 4.88 1.52 -9.09
C LEU A 147 5.11 1.10 -7.64
N GLY A 148 6.28 0.53 -7.34
CA GLY A 148 6.63 0.14 -5.98
C GLY A 148 6.74 1.33 -5.03
N SER A 149 7.37 2.41 -5.50
CA SER A 149 7.49 3.68 -4.77
C SER A 149 6.14 4.34 -4.52
N ALA A 150 5.24 4.30 -5.51
CA ALA A 150 3.88 4.83 -5.40
C ALA A 150 3.02 4.00 -4.44
N GLY A 151 3.10 2.66 -4.50
CA GLY A 151 2.45 1.76 -3.56
C GLY A 151 2.89 2.00 -2.12
N LEU A 152 4.20 2.13 -1.89
CA LEU A 152 4.75 2.49 -0.58
C LEU A 152 4.23 3.86 -0.11
N GLY A 153 4.19 4.85 -1.00
CA GLY A 153 3.64 6.17 -0.71
C GLY A 153 2.18 6.12 -0.29
N LEU A 154 1.35 5.38 -1.03
CA LEU A 154 -0.05 5.16 -0.71
C LEU A 154 -0.21 4.57 0.70
N SER A 155 0.58 3.55 1.03
CA SER A 155 0.59 2.96 2.37
C SER A 155 1.00 3.97 3.45
N LEU A 156 2.06 4.75 3.24
CA LEU A 156 2.54 5.74 4.23
C LEU A 156 1.58 6.93 4.43
N LEU A 157 0.78 7.26 3.42
CA LEU A 157 -0.25 8.27 3.56
C LEU A 157 -1.40 7.76 4.44
N LEU A 158 -1.79 6.50 4.27
CA LEU A 158 -2.96 5.91 4.92
C LEU A 158 -2.67 5.14 6.21
N ILE A 159 -1.39 4.97 6.56
CA ILE A 159 -1.01 4.23 7.77
C ILE A 159 -1.50 4.93 9.05
N HIS A 160 -2.12 4.17 9.95
CA HIS A 160 -2.50 4.66 11.27
C HIS A 160 -1.32 4.47 12.23
N ILE A 161 -0.70 5.57 12.66
CA ILE A 161 0.42 5.60 13.62
C ILE A 161 0.08 6.66 14.67
N TYR A 162 0.10 6.29 15.95
CA TYR A 162 -0.21 7.21 17.06
C TYR A 162 0.73 8.42 17.12
N VAL A 163 2.01 8.20 16.82
CA VAL A 163 3.04 9.24 16.89
C VAL A 163 3.11 10.00 15.56
N ALA A 164 2.55 11.21 15.55
CA ALA A 164 2.49 12.06 14.35
C ALA A 164 3.89 12.41 13.80
N GLN A 165 4.89 12.56 14.67
CA GLN A 165 6.26 12.89 14.30
C GLN A 165 6.86 11.79 13.44
N ILE A 166 6.76 10.52 13.89
CA ILE A 166 7.24 9.35 13.15
C ILE A 166 6.54 9.29 11.79
N LYS A 167 5.22 9.44 11.76
CA LYS A 167 4.43 9.45 10.52
C LYS A 167 4.90 10.53 9.53
N ARG A 168 5.19 11.74 10.02
CA ARG A 168 5.70 12.85 9.19
C ARG A 168 7.11 12.57 8.66
N THR A 169 8.02 12.06 9.50
CA THR A 169 9.38 11.71 9.05
C THR A 169 9.38 10.63 7.98
N LEU A 170 8.54 9.59 8.10
CA LEU A 170 8.47 8.54 7.07
C LEU A 170 7.95 9.09 5.73
N ARG A 171 6.92 9.94 5.77
CA ARG A 171 6.41 10.62 4.57
C ARG A 171 7.45 11.56 3.95
N ALA A 172 8.23 12.25 4.78
CA ALA A 172 9.31 13.10 4.32
C ALA A 172 10.43 12.27 3.66
N PHE A 173 10.84 11.17 4.26
CA PHE A 173 11.82 10.25 3.67
C PHE A 173 11.34 9.65 2.36
N TRP A 174 10.07 9.27 2.27
CA TRP A 174 9.47 8.82 1.01
C TRP A 174 9.52 9.92 -0.06
N ALA A 175 9.08 11.14 0.27
CA ALA A 175 9.09 12.25 -0.68
C ALA A 175 10.51 12.61 -1.14
N LEU A 176 11.46 12.70 -0.21
CA LEU A 176 12.88 12.93 -0.51
C LEU A 176 13.45 11.81 -1.38
N GLY A 177 13.11 10.56 -1.09
CA GLY A 177 13.55 9.40 -1.86
C GLY A 177 13.00 9.40 -3.28
N VAL A 178 11.71 9.72 -3.47
CA VAL A 178 11.10 9.85 -4.80
C VAL A 178 11.73 10.99 -5.60
N ILE A 179 11.90 12.16 -4.98
CA ILE A 179 12.52 13.33 -5.63
C ILE A 179 13.99 13.03 -5.97
N GLY A 180 14.74 12.43 -5.04
CA GLY A 180 16.13 12.04 -5.24
C GLY A 180 16.29 11.00 -6.35
N SER A 181 15.38 10.03 -6.42
CA SER A 181 15.32 9.02 -7.48
C SER A 181 15.05 9.65 -8.85
N LEU A 182 14.07 10.54 -8.92
CA LEU A 182 13.75 11.27 -10.15
C LEU A 182 14.92 12.16 -10.60
N ALA A 183 15.54 12.89 -9.66
CA ALA A 183 16.70 13.72 -9.95
C ALA A 183 17.89 12.89 -10.46
N THR A 184 18.15 11.74 -9.83
CA THR A 184 19.18 10.79 -10.25
C THR A 184 18.89 10.24 -11.64
N TYR A 185 17.64 9.88 -11.92
CA TYR A 185 17.24 9.39 -13.23
C TYR A 185 17.48 10.44 -14.32
N VAL A 186 16.96 11.66 -14.14
CA VAL A 186 17.03 12.71 -15.16
C VAL A 186 18.46 13.22 -15.37
N THR A 187 19.23 13.41 -14.29
CA THR A 187 20.54 14.06 -14.38
C THR A 187 21.71 13.09 -14.57
N LEU A 188 21.57 11.83 -14.17
CA LEU A 188 22.67 10.86 -14.16
C LEU A 188 22.38 9.61 -15.00
N ALA A 189 21.25 8.94 -14.79
CA ALA A 189 20.95 7.66 -15.46
C ALA A 189 20.57 7.84 -16.93
N HIS A 190 19.65 8.76 -17.23
CA HIS A 190 19.16 9.00 -18.59
C HIS A 190 20.26 9.48 -19.56
N PRO A 191 21.17 10.40 -19.20
CA PRO A 191 22.30 10.76 -20.07
C PRO A 191 23.27 9.60 -20.33
N SER A 192 23.34 8.63 -19.41
CA SER A 192 24.18 7.44 -19.54
C SER A 192 23.50 6.31 -20.36
N GLY A 193 22.21 6.46 -20.68
CA GLY A 193 21.42 5.43 -21.37
C GLY A 193 21.03 4.25 -20.49
N ASP A 194 21.11 4.40 -19.16
CA ASP A 194 20.83 3.33 -18.19
C ASP A 194 19.46 3.53 -17.50
N SER A 195 18.85 2.42 -17.06
CA SER A 195 17.73 2.49 -16.11
C SER A 195 18.20 3.01 -14.75
N LEU A 196 17.30 3.58 -13.95
CA LEU A 196 17.63 4.08 -12.62
C LEU A 196 18.23 2.96 -11.76
N VAL A 197 17.64 1.76 -11.81
CA VAL A 197 18.06 0.60 -11.02
C VAL A 197 19.47 0.17 -11.41
N HIS A 198 19.76 0.03 -12.72
CA HIS A 198 21.10 -0.34 -13.18
C HIS A 198 22.14 0.73 -12.88
N TYR A 199 21.76 2.01 -12.97
CA TYR A 199 22.65 3.11 -12.60
C TYR A 199 23.03 3.04 -11.12
N VAL A 200 22.05 2.78 -10.23
CA VAL A 200 22.30 2.68 -8.79
C VAL A 200 23.22 1.51 -8.45
N LEU A 201 23.01 0.35 -9.08
CA LEU A 201 23.84 -0.85 -8.87
C LEU A 201 25.29 -0.65 -9.31
N ARG A 202 25.55 0.15 -10.34
CA ARG A 202 26.92 0.46 -10.81
C ARG A 202 27.57 1.60 -10.06
N ASN A 203 26.78 2.50 -9.46
CA ASN A 203 27.26 3.70 -8.78
C ASN A 203 26.74 3.72 -7.33
N PRO A 204 27.41 3.04 -6.38
CA PRO A 204 26.90 2.88 -5.02
C PRO A 204 26.62 4.19 -4.28
N THR A 205 27.35 5.27 -4.61
CA THR A 205 27.15 6.61 -4.04
C THR A 205 25.76 7.19 -4.33
N SER A 206 25.07 6.71 -5.37
CA SER A 206 23.70 7.10 -5.68
C SER A 206 22.68 6.67 -4.61
N ILE A 207 23.05 5.74 -3.70
CA ILE A 207 22.24 5.38 -2.53
C ILE A 207 21.94 6.60 -1.67
N TRP A 208 22.77 7.63 -1.62
CA TRP A 208 22.45 8.86 -0.88
C TRP A 208 21.17 9.55 -1.40
N PHE A 209 20.82 9.36 -2.68
CA PHE A 209 19.63 9.94 -3.29
C PHE A 209 18.40 9.02 -3.21
N VAL A 210 18.57 7.72 -3.45
CA VAL A 210 17.45 6.75 -3.44
C VAL A 210 17.20 6.15 -2.05
N GLY A 211 18.21 6.15 -1.19
CA GLY A 211 18.21 5.56 0.16
C GLY A 211 17.10 6.08 1.08
N PRO A 212 16.72 7.37 1.07
CA PRO A 212 15.59 7.85 1.86
C PRO A 212 14.28 7.11 1.56
N LEU A 213 14.04 6.66 0.32
CA LEU A 213 12.86 5.86 0.00
C LEU A 213 12.85 4.54 0.79
N PHE A 214 14.00 3.86 0.81
CA PHE A 214 14.16 2.59 1.52
C PHE A 214 14.23 2.78 3.03
N ALA A 215 14.67 3.94 3.52
CA ALA A 215 14.57 4.31 4.93
C ALA A 215 13.08 4.44 5.35
N ALA A 216 12.23 5.02 4.48
CA ALA A 216 10.79 5.07 4.72
C ALA A 216 10.16 3.67 4.75
N LEU A 217 10.54 2.79 3.83
CA LEU A 217 10.13 1.38 3.85
C LEU A 217 10.60 0.68 5.14
N THR A 218 11.86 0.86 5.51
CA THR A 218 12.45 0.27 6.72
C THR A 218 11.69 0.74 7.97
N GLY A 219 11.30 2.02 8.05
CA GLY A 219 10.51 2.52 9.17
C GLY A 219 9.07 1.98 9.22
N LEU A 220 8.45 1.73 8.05
CA LEU A 220 7.15 1.05 7.99
C LEU A 220 7.27 -0.39 8.50
N VAL A 221 8.30 -1.11 8.04
CA VAL A 221 8.55 -2.50 8.44
C VAL A 221 8.96 -2.58 9.92
N PHE A 222 9.76 -1.63 10.41
CA PHE A 222 10.16 -1.50 11.82
C PHE A 222 8.94 -1.44 12.74
N LYS A 223 7.94 -0.62 12.38
CA LYS A 223 6.70 -0.50 13.14
C LYS A 223 6.09 -1.87 13.36
N GLU A 224 5.94 -2.63 12.28
CA GLU A 224 5.26 -3.93 12.30
C GLU A 224 6.11 -4.99 13.00
N GLY A 225 7.42 -4.96 12.79
CA GLY A 225 8.35 -5.92 13.35
C GLY A 225 8.55 -5.76 14.85
N LEU A 226 9.03 -4.58 15.25
CA LEU A 226 9.48 -4.33 16.61
C LEU A 226 8.36 -3.83 17.52
N CYS A 227 7.35 -3.11 16.99
CA CYS A 227 6.25 -2.64 17.84
C CYS A 227 5.11 -3.66 17.96
N TYR A 228 4.86 -4.49 16.94
CA TYR A 228 3.77 -5.49 16.94
C TYR A 228 4.26 -6.96 16.98
N GLY A 229 5.56 -7.17 17.15
CA GLY A 229 6.14 -8.50 17.36
C GLY A 229 6.08 -9.43 16.14
N LYS A 230 6.09 -8.87 14.92
CA LYS A 230 6.13 -9.67 13.68
C LYS A 230 7.57 -10.01 13.31
N LEU A 231 8.00 -11.25 13.57
CA LEU A 231 9.39 -11.66 13.34
C LEU A 231 9.88 -11.40 11.91
N GLU A 232 9.04 -11.65 10.89
CA GLU A 232 9.38 -11.41 9.49
C GLU A 232 9.73 -9.95 9.21
N ALA A 233 8.96 -9.02 9.76
CA ALA A 233 9.19 -7.60 9.63
C ALA A 233 10.36 -7.15 10.53
N GLY A 234 10.53 -7.76 11.71
CA GLY A 234 11.66 -7.51 12.60
C GLY A 234 13.00 -7.83 11.92
N VAL A 235 13.10 -8.99 11.26
CA VAL A 235 14.29 -9.37 10.50
C VAL A 235 14.48 -8.46 9.28
N LEU A 236 13.40 -8.18 8.54
CA LEU A 236 13.45 -7.33 7.35
C LEU A 236 13.93 -5.90 7.66
N THR A 237 13.64 -5.39 8.86
CA THR A 237 14.12 -4.09 9.36
C THR A 237 15.64 -3.98 9.37
N PHE A 238 16.36 -5.09 9.57
CA PHE A 238 17.82 -5.10 9.56
C PHE A 238 18.39 -5.43 8.17
N ILE A 239 17.72 -6.31 7.42
CA ILE A 239 18.18 -6.73 6.09
C ILE A 239 18.23 -5.56 5.11
N ILE A 240 17.18 -4.72 5.07
CA ILE A 240 17.11 -3.58 4.14
C ILE A 240 18.30 -2.63 4.32
N PRO A 241 18.53 -2.03 5.50
CA PRO A 241 19.66 -1.13 5.69
C PRO A 241 21.00 -1.83 5.54
N LEU A 242 21.14 -3.09 6.00
CA LEU A 242 22.38 -3.85 5.87
C LEU A 242 22.78 -4.04 4.39
N LEU A 243 21.83 -4.45 3.54
CA LEU A 243 22.08 -4.64 2.12
C LEU A 243 22.46 -3.32 1.43
N LEU A 244 21.75 -2.22 1.73
CA LEU A 244 22.02 -0.91 1.13
C LEU A 244 23.37 -0.35 1.59
N LEU A 245 23.67 -0.41 2.89
CA LEU A 245 24.97 0.03 3.43
C LEU A 245 26.12 -0.84 2.91
N GLY A 246 25.90 -2.15 2.80
CA GLY A 246 26.87 -3.07 2.21
C GLY A 246 27.15 -2.77 0.74
N HIS A 247 26.11 -2.40 -0.02
CA HIS A 247 26.28 -1.93 -1.39
C HIS A 247 27.02 -0.59 -1.44
N LEU A 248 26.61 0.41 -0.65
CA LEU A 248 27.22 1.75 -0.59
C LEU A 248 28.72 1.71 -0.25
N THR A 249 29.09 0.88 0.74
CA THR A 249 30.46 0.78 1.23
C THR A 249 31.33 -0.14 0.37
N GLY A 250 30.74 -0.98 -0.48
CA GLY A 250 31.45 -1.99 -1.26
C GLY A 250 32.05 -3.11 -0.41
N LEU A 251 31.71 -3.21 0.88
CA LEU A 251 32.30 -4.18 1.81
C LEU A 251 31.72 -5.60 1.69
N MET A 252 30.63 -5.77 0.96
CA MET A 252 29.97 -7.07 0.76
C MET A 252 30.29 -7.64 -0.62
N ASP A 253 30.56 -8.95 -0.65
CA ASP A 253 30.63 -9.72 -1.89
C ASP A 253 29.24 -9.86 -2.54
N GLU A 254 29.24 -10.21 -3.83
CA GLU A 254 28.00 -10.37 -4.61
C GLU A 254 27.11 -11.51 -4.09
N GLY A 255 27.69 -12.60 -3.57
CA GLY A 255 26.94 -13.72 -3.03
C GLY A 255 26.12 -13.33 -1.80
N VAL A 256 26.70 -12.54 -0.89
CA VAL A 256 26.00 -12.02 0.30
C VAL A 256 24.92 -11.00 -0.09
N LYS A 257 25.18 -10.13 -1.08
CA LYS A 257 24.16 -9.21 -1.62
C LYS A 257 22.96 -9.97 -2.16
N LEU A 258 23.19 -10.99 -2.99
CA LEU A 258 22.15 -11.86 -3.55
C LEU A 258 21.40 -12.62 -2.45
N SER A 259 22.10 -13.18 -1.46
CA SER A 259 21.46 -13.89 -0.34
C SER A 259 20.54 -12.97 0.48
N LEU A 260 21.00 -11.77 0.80
CA LEU A 260 20.21 -10.77 1.52
C LEU A 260 19.03 -10.25 0.67
N LEU A 261 19.23 -10.06 -0.64
CA LEU A 261 18.16 -9.66 -1.55
C LEU A 261 17.06 -10.74 -1.63
N GLY A 262 17.45 -12.01 -1.75
CA GLY A 262 16.51 -13.13 -1.79
C GLY A 262 15.75 -13.27 -0.47
N SER A 263 16.43 -13.04 0.65
CA SER A 263 15.81 -13.00 1.97
C SER A 263 14.81 -11.85 2.10
N TRP A 264 15.16 -10.65 1.61
CA TRP A 264 14.24 -9.51 1.53
C TRP A 264 13.01 -9.87 0.72
N MET A 265 13.16 -10.39 -0.50
CA MET A 265 12.03 -10.79 -1.35
C MET A 265 11.07 -11.74 -0.62
N ALA A 266 11.59 -12.80 -0.01
CA ALA A 266 10.79 -13.79 0.69
C ALA A 266 10.06 -13.18 1.90
N LEU A 267 10.77 -12.44 2.76
CA LEU A 267 10.19 -11.82 3.94
C LEU A 267 9.16 -10.74 3.59
N PHE A 268 9.38 -9.99 2.50
CA PHE A 268 8.44 -8.95 2.08
C PHE A 268 7.13 -9.54 1.55
N ILE A 269 7.20 -10.65 0.82
CA ILE A 269 6.00 -11.42 0.41
C ILE A 269 5.25 -11.92 1.64
N ILE A 270 5.94 -12.56 2.59
CA ILE A 270 5.31 -13.08 3.81
C ILE A 270 4.65 -11.95 4.59
N PHE A 271 5.35 -10.83 4.77
CA PHE A 271 4.85 -9.65 5.45
C PHE A 271 3.60 -9.09 4.76
N ALA A 272 3.61 -8.93 3.44
CA ALA A 272 2.45 -8.45 2.68
C ALA A 272 1.28 -9.45 2.72
N ALA A 273 1.54 -10.76 2.60
CA ALA A 273 0.52 -11.79 2.63
C ALA A 273 -0.20 -11.88 3.98
N ARG A 274 0.54 -11.73 5.08
CA ARG A 274 -0.02 -11.75 6.44
C ARG A 274 -0.99 -10.59 6.71
N LYS A 275 -0.89 -9.49 5.95
CA LYS A 275 -1.89 -8.42 6.05
C LYS A 275 -3.28 -8.86 5.66
N PHE A 276 -3.46 -9.91 4.85
CA PHE A 276 -4.79 -10.39 4.50
C PHE A 276 -5.48 -11.18 5.64
N THR A 277 -4.72 -11.79 6.54
CA THR A 277 -5.26 -12.54 7.67
C THR A 277 -5.41 -11.69 8.93
N GLN A 278 -4.81 -10.51 8.97
CA GLN A 278 -4.87 -9.58 10.09
C GLN A 278 -6.27 -8.92 10.20
N PRO A 279 -6.88 -8.84 11.40
CA PRO A 279 -8.09 -8.04 11.63
C PRO A 279 -7.89 -6.57 11.28
N ILE A 280 -8.93 -5.92 10.73
CA ILE A 280 -8.85 -4.49 10.32
C ILE A 280 -8.55 -3.58 11.51
N LYS A 281 -9.16 -3.85 12.66
CA LYS A 281 -8.96 -3.07 13.89
C LYS A 281 -7.49 -2.98 14.31
N ASP A 282 -6.69 -4.01 14.02
CA ASP A 282 -5.28 -4.09 14.45
C ASP A 282 -4.38 -3.18 13.58
N ASP A 283 -4.77 -2.88 12.33
CA ASP A 283 -4.06 -1.92 11.48
C ASP A 283 -4.42 -0.46 11.82
N ILE A 284 -5.60 -0.23 12.41
CA ILE A 284 -6.05 1.08 12.92
C ILE A 284 -5.38 1.37 14.27
N GLY A 285 -5.38 0.39 15.16
CA GLY A 285 -5.03 0.57 16.56
C GLY A 285 -6.19 1.15 17.39
N ASP A 286 -5.90 1.51 18.63
CA ASP A 286 -6.84 2.13 19.57
C ASP A 286 -7.18 3.56 19.13
N LYS A 287 -8.38 3.70 18.56
CA LYS A 287 -8.89 4.99 18.09
C LYS A 287 -9.09 6.00 19.21
N SER A 288 -9.34 5.55 20.44
CA SER A 288 -9.52 6.44 21.59
C SER A 288 -8.29 7.30 21.87
N VAL A 289 -7.08 6.81 21.52
CA VAL A 289 -5.82 7.58 21.64
C VAL A 289 -5.80 8.76 20.66
N PHE A 290 -6.29 8.56 19.44
CA PHE A 290 -6.38 9.65 18.46
C PHE A 290 -7.42 10.69 18.87
N ILE A 291 -8.57 10.24 19.38
CA ILE A 291 -9.63 11.11 19.90
C ILE A 291 -9.08 11.93 21.07
N PHE A 292 -8.44 11.27 22.05
CA PHE A 292 -7.83 11.91 23.20
C PHE A 292 -6.79 12.96 22.80
N ASN A 293 -5.88 12.63 21.88
CA ASN A 293 -4.85 13.57 21.43
C ASN A 293 -5.41 14.80 20.72
N ALA A 294 -6.62 14.70 20.12
CA ALA A 294 -7.30 15.79 19.46
C ALA A 294 -8.09 16.72 20.41
N LEU A 295 -8.34 16.30 21.66
CA LEU A 295 -9.05 17.12 22.66
C LEU A 295 -8.20 18.33 23.10
N PRO A 296 -8.85 19.44 23.53
CA PRO A 296 -8.16 20.54 24.17
C PRO A 296 -7.65 20.14 25.58
N GLU A 297 -6.60 20.81 26.06
CA GLU A 297 -5.85 20.40 27.26
C GLU A 297 -6.68 20.38 28.56
N ASN A 298 -7.69 21.23 28.67
CA ASN A 298 -8.64 21.23 29.79
C ASN A 298 -9.52 19.96 29.79
N GLU A 299 -10.01 19.54 28.63
CA GLU A 299 -10.84 18.35 28.48
C GLU A 299 -10.04 17.05 28.66
N LYS A 300 -8.78 17.03 28.19
CA LYS A 300 -7.86 15.91 28.46
C LYS A 300 -7.68 15.65 29.95
N LYS A 301 -7.40 16.70 30.73
CA LYS A 301 -7.22 16.61 32.19
C LYS A 301 -8.50 16.10 32.87
N ALA A 302 -9.65 16.66 32.50
CA ALA A 302 -10.94 16.24 33.05
C ALA A 302 -11.26 14.77 32.71
N LEU A 303 -10.89 14.29 31.52
CA LEU A 303 -11.10 12.91 31.12
C LEU A 303 -10.17 11.95 31.89
N ILE A 304 -8.91 12.31 32.07
CA ILE A 304 -7.96 11.54 32.90
C ILE A 304 -8.49 11.45 34.34
N GLU A 305 -8.91 12.57 34.93
CA GLU A 305 -9.44 12.61 36.30
C GLU A 305 -10.68 11.71 36.46
N LYS A 306 -11.60 11.73 35.49
CA LYS A 306 -12.77 10.83 35.48
C LYS A 306 -12.37 9.36 35.41
N LEU A 307 -11.40 9.01 34.58
CA LEU A 307 -10.91 7.62 34.45
C LEU A 307 -10.21 7.16 35.73
N GLU A 308 -9.45 8.03 36.39
CA GLU A 308 -8.83 7.75 37.70
C GLU A 308 -9.87 7.53 38.80
N GLN A 309 -10.90 8.39 38.88
CA GLN A 309 -12.00 8.23 39.82
C GLN A 309 -12.78 6.93 39.61
N GLN A 310 -13.04 6.55 38.35
CA GLN A 310 -13.68 5.27 38.02
C GLN A 310 -12.81 4.07 38.42
N LYS A 311 -11.49 4.16 38.22
CA LYS A 311 -10.57 3.11 38.61
C LYS A 311 -10.54 2.92 40.13
N LEU A 312 -10.47 4.02 40.90
CA LEU A 312 -10.57 3.96 42.37
C LEU A 312 -11.93 3.39 42.83
N GLY A 313 -13.03 3.82 42.22
CA GLY A 313 -14.36 3.32 42.56
C GLY A 313 -14.54 1.82 42.32
N ASN A 314 -13.83 1.26 41.33
CA ASN A 314 -13.84 -0.17 41.04
C ASN A 314 -12.88 -0.98 41.93
N GLU A 315 -11.85 -0.37 42.52
CA GLU A 315 -10.94 -1.04 43.46
C GLU A 315 -11.50 -1.09 44.89
N ILE A 316 -12.48 -0.23 45.22
CA ILE A 316 -13.11 -0.14 46.55
C ILE A 316 -14.33 -1.08 46.69
N ASN A 317 -14.90 -1.56 45.59
CA ASN A 317 -16.01 -2.52 45.56
C ASN A 317 -15.52 -3.95 45.30
#